data_AF-A0AAJ1XC96-F1
#
_entry.id   AF-A0AAJ1XC96-F1
#
_cell.length_a   1.000
_cell.length_b   1.000
_cell.length_c   1.000
_cell.angle_alpha   90.00
_cell.angle_beta   90.00
_cell.angle_gamma   90.00
#
_symmetry.space_group_name_H-M   'P 1'
#
loop_
_entity.id
_entity.type
_entity.pdbx_description
1 polymer ?
#
loop_
_entity_poly.entity_id
_entity_poly.type
_entity_poly.pdbx_seq_one_letter_code
_entity_poly.pdbx_strand_id
1 'polypeptide(L)'
;RIQGEIKKDELSQEKINELGGQLKKLFDDIDSDGKLRAYPSLKTLENYLASQVTSREVAKSFVEEYFVLKNGRIVYQSQPELFDYLENRTVTKVEKGMYTVKQKKVLLTFKYIEELNDWRIIGITYI
;
A
#
# COMPACT_ATOMS: atom_id res chain seq x y z
N ARG A 1 -22.62 -10.64 11.91
CA ARG A 1 -21.68 -10.51 10.77
C ARG A 1 -20.53 -11.45 11.05
N ILE A 2 -20.39 -12.53 10.29
CA ILE A 2 -19.29 -13.47 10.47
C ILE A 2 -18.04 -12.75 9.96
N GLN A 3 -17.17 -12.29 10.87
CA GLN A 3 -15.81 -11.93 10.51
C GLN A 3 -15.16 -13.23 10.04
N GLY A 4 -14.89 -13.34 8.74
CA GLY A 4 -14.14 -14.46 8.21
C GLY A 4 -12.80 -14.53 8.95
N GLU A 5 -12.43 -15.69 9.47
CA GLU A 5 -11.15 -15.90 10.12
C GLU A 5 -10.04 -15.47 9.16
N ILE A 6 -9.26 -14.45 9.55
CA ILE A 6 -8.05 -14.08 8.81
C ILE A 6 -7.10 -15.27 8.95
N LYS A 7 -6.91 -16.00 7.84
CA LYS A 7 -5.96 -17.11 7.78
C LYS A 7 -4.55 -16.55 7.97
N LYS A 8 -4.04 -16.64 9.19
CA LYS A 8 -2.72 -16.15 9.62
C LYS A 8 -1.57 -16.65 8.73
N ASP A 9 -1.76 -17.81 8.09
CA ASP A 9 -0.72 -18.51 7.31
C ASP A 9 -0.86 -18.36 5.79
N GLU A 10 -2.00 -17.86 5.30
CA GLU A 10 -2.32 -17.78 3.88
C GLU A 10 -2.75 -16.37 3.50
N LEU A 11 -1.90 -15.67 2.73
CA LEU A 11 -2.24 -14.39 2.15
C LEU A 11 -3.31 -14.58 1.05
N SER A 12 -4.49 -14.03 1.27
CA SER A 12 -5.60 -14.12 0.31
C SER A 12 -5.44 -13.13 -0.85
N GLN A 13 -6.02 -13.48 -2.00
CA GLN A 13 -6.10 -12.56 -3.16
C GLN A 13 -6.88 -11.29 -2.81
N GLU A 14 -7.92 -11.40 -1.98
CA GLU A 14 -8.69 -10.26 -1.49
C GLU A 14 -7.79 -9.30 -0.71
N LYS A 15 -6.95 -9.80 0.20
CA LYS A 15 -6.07 -8.95 1.00
C LYS A 15 -4.96 -8.31 0.16
N ILE A 16 -4.44 -9.03 -0.83
CA ILE A 16 -3.51 -8.46 -1.82
C ILE A 16 -4.16 -7.28 -2.55
N ASN A 17 -5.37 -7.49 -3.07
CA ASN A 17 -6.12 -6.46 -3.78
C ASN A 17 -6.48 -5.28 -2.88
N GLU A 18 -6.85 -5.55 -1.63
CA GLU A 18 -7.17 -4.52 -0.64
C GLU A 18 -5.97 -3.61 -0.38
N LEU A 19 -4.81 -4.16 0.02
CA LEU A 19 -3.67 -3.35 0.41
C LEU A 19 -2.95 -2.73 -0.80
N GLY A 20 -2.70 -3.53 -1.85
CA GLY A 20 -2.07 -3.03 -3.08
C GLY A 20 -2.95 -2.00 -3.79
N GLY A 21 -4.27 -2.24 -3.84
CA GLY A 21 -5.24 -1.31 -4.41
C GLY A 21 -5.37 -0.01 -3.62
N GLN A 22 -5.17 -0.01 -2.30
CA GLN A 22 -5.13 1.23 -1.52
C GLN A 22 -3.98 2.15 -1.92
N LEU A 23 -2.79 1.60 -2.25
CA LEU A 23 -1.69 2.40 -2.79
C LEU A 23 -2.05 3.00 -4.16
N LYS A 24 -2.68 2.21 -5.05
CA LYS A 24 -3.14 2.70 -6.36
C LYS A 24 -4.19 3.81 -6.23
N LYS A 25 -5.17 3.64 -5.33
CA LYS A 25 -6.26 4.59 -5.10
C LYS A 25 -5.75 5.99 -4.75
N LEU A 26 -4.62 6.11 -4.06
CA LEU A 26 -4.03 7.43 -3.78
C LEU A 26 -3.71 8.23 -5.04
N PHE A 27 -3.41 7.54 -6.16
CA PHE A 27 -3.12 8.18 -7.44
C PHE A 27 -4.37 8.27 -8.33
N ASP A 28 -5.33 7.38 -8.16
CA ASP A 28 -6.63 7.45 -8.85
C ASP A 28 -7.52 8.58 -8.29
N ASP A 29 -7.42 8.88 -7.00
CA ASP A 29 -8.22 9.91 -6.30
C ASP A 29 -7.67 11.34 -6.49
N ILE A 30 -6.72 11.51 -7.41
CA ILE A 30 -6.12 12.78 -7.76
C ILE A 30 -7.11 13.57 -8.63
N ASP A 31 -7.36 14.83 -8.25
CA ASP A 31 -8.19 15.71 -9.06
C ASP A 31 -7.47 16.18 -10.34
N SER A 32 -8.22 16.85 -11.23
CA SER A 32 -7.68 17.39 -12.49
C SER A 32 -6.49 18.34 -12.32
N ASP A 33 -6.25 18.87 -11.12
CA ASP A 33 -5.14 19.77 -10.81
C ASP A 33 -3.95 19.04 -10.17
N GLY A 34 -3.97 17.70 -10.11
CA GLY A 34 -2.89 16.91 -9.51
C GLY A 34 -2.94 16.85 -7.98
N LYS A 35 -4.07 17.17 -7.35
CA LYS A 35 -4.18 17.32 -5.89
C LYS A 35 -4.90 16.13 -5.27
N LEU A 36 -4.32 15.62 -4.18
CA LEU A 36 -4.93 14.60 -3.34
C LEU A 36 -5.82 15.29 -2.29
N ARG A 37 -7.15 15.12 -2.39
CA ARG A 37 -8.11 15.85 -1.54
C ARG A 37 -8.43 15.18 -0.21
N ALA A 38 -8.25 13.86 -0.12
CA ALA A 38 -8.69 13.07 1.03
C ALA A 38 -7.88 13.34 2.31
N TYR A 39 -6.66 13.89 2.20
CA TYR A 39 -5.75 14.05 3.33
C TYR A 39 -5.34 15.52 3.52
N PRO A 40 -5.53 16.09 4.72
CA PRO A 40 -5.22 17.49 4.99
C PRO A 40 -3.72 17.79 5.13
N SER A 41 -2.88 16.77 5.32
CA SER A 41 -1.42 16.93 5.44
C SER A 41 -0.68 15.65 5.06
N LEU A 42 0.60 15.77 4.68
CA LEU A 42 1.48 14.61 4.44
C LEU A 42 1.52 13.69 5.67
N LYS A 43 1.48 14.26 6.89
CA LYS A 43 1.48 13.48 8.12
C LYS A 43 0.20 12.65 8.29
N THR A 44 -0.95 13.20 7.88
CA THR A 44 -2.22 12.46 7.91
C THR A 44 -2.22 11.32 6.89
N LEU A 45 -1.67 11.54 5.70
CA LEU A 45 -1.48 10.50 4.69
C LEU A 45 -0.53 9.39 5.20
N GLU A 46 0.62 9.77 5.77
CA GLU A 46 1.58 8.84 6.38
C GLU A 46 0.92 7.99 7.47
N ASN A 47 0.20 8.63 8.41
CA ASN A 47 -0.48 7.93 9.50
C ASN A 47 -1.56 6.97 8.99
N TYR A 48 -2.30 7.36 7.95
CA TYR A 48 -3.27 6.48 7.30
C TYR A 48 -2.59 5.22 6.77
N LEU A 49 -1.57 5.39 5.93
CA LEU A 49 -0.81 4.29 5.34
C LEU A 49 -0.20 3.38 6.41
N ALA A 50 0.43 3.97 7.44
CA ALA A 50 1.04 3.22 8.53
C ALA A 50 0.04 2.43 9.37
N SER A 51 -1.22 2.88 9.45
CA SER A 51 -2.25 2.20 10.26
C SER A 51 -2.98 1.11 9.49
N GLN A 52 -3.23 1.31 8.19
CA GLN A 52 -4.11 0.45 7.39
C GLN A 52 -3.39 -0.39 6.33
N VAL A 53 -2.26 0.08 5.79
CA VAL A 53 -1.70 -0.46 4.54
C VAL A 53 -0.32 -1.06 4.74
N THR A 54 0.60 -0.24 5.26
CA THR A 54 2.02 -0.53 5.28
C THR A 54 2.58 -0.50 6.70
N SER A 55 3.85 -0.88 6.88
CA SER A 55 4.58 -0.50 8.10
C SER A 55 4.76 1.02 8.16
N ARG A 56 5.12 1.54 9.35
CA ARG A 56 5.36 2.98 9.54
C ARG A 56 6.55 3.48 8.72
N GLU A 57 7.61 2.69 8.64
CA GLU A 57 8.83 3.00 7.91
C GLU A 57 8.56 3.09 6.40
N VAL A 58 7.79 2.12 5.88
CA VAL A 58 7.36 2.11 4.47
C VAL A 58 6.43 3.28 4.18
N ALA A 59 5.46 3.57 5.06
CA ALA A 59 4.54 4.69 4.90
C ALA A 59 5.30 6.02 4.81
N LYS A 60 6.24 6.23 5.73
CA LYS A 60 7.08 7.43 5.75
C LYS A 60 7.87 7.58 4.45
N SER A 61 8.61 6.54 4.07
CA SER A 61 9.45 6.56 2.86
C SER A 61 8.61 6.81 1.60
N PHE A 62 7.47 6.12 1.50
CA PHE A 62 6.55 6.26 0.37
C PHE A 62 5.98 7.67 0.25
N VAL A 63 5.56 8.28 1.37
CA VAL A 63 5.03 9.65 1.37
C VAL A 63 6.11 10.66 1.02
N GLU A 64 7.32 10.52 1.58
CA GLU A 64 8.46 11.40 1.31
C GLU A 64 8.93 11.33 -0.15
N GLU A 65 8.84 10.15 -0.77
CA GLU A 65 9.30 9.95 -2.16
C GLU A 65 8.30 10.45 -3.19
N TYR A 66 7.00 10.20 -2.99
CA TYR A 66 5.99 10.42 -4.03
C TYR A 66 5.09 11.63 -3.81
N PHE A 67 5.08 12.24 -2.62
CA PHE A 67 4.18 13.33 -2.30
C PHE A 67 4.90 14.54 -1.71
N VAL A 68 4.41 15.73 -2.05
CA VAL A 68 4.93 16.99 -1.54
C VAL A 68 3.78 17.94 -1.23
N LEU A 69 3.99 18.83 -0.26
CA LEU A 69 3.05 19.89 0.06
C LEU A 69 3.38 21.13 -0.80
N LYS A 70 2.48 21.49 -1.72
CA LYS A 70 2.56 22.75 -2.49
C LYS A 70 1.34 23.61 -2.23
N ASN A 71 1.55 24.86 -1.83
CA ASN A 71 0.48 25.83 -1.57
C ASN A 71 -0.61 25.29 -0.61
N GLY A 72 -0.19 24.60 0.46
CA GLY A 72 -1.10 24.02 1.46
C GLY A 72 -1.89 22.80 0.98
N ARG A 73 -1.52 22.18 -0.15
CA ARG A 73 -2.16 20.98 -0.68
C ARG A 73 -1.13 19.90 -1.02
N ILE A 74 -1.53 18.64 -0.84
CA ILE A 74 -0.70 17.50 -1.21
C ILE A 74 -0.81 17.30 -2.71
N VAL A 75 0.34 17.26 -3.38
CA VAL A 75 0.48 16.92 -4.80
C VAL A 75 1.51 15.80 -4.95
N TYR A 76 1.38 15.00 -6.00
CA TYR A 76 2.41 13.99 -6.29
C TYR A 76 3.65 14.65 -6.89
N GLN A 77 4.83 14.17 -6.51
CA GLN A 77 6.12 14.57 -7.06
C GLN A 77 6.48 13.73 -8.28
N SER A 78 6.21 12.43 -8.20
CA SER A 78 6.38 11.46 -9.26
C SER A 78 5.32 10.38 -9.09
N GLN A 79 4.86 9.80 -10.20
CA GLN A 79 3.97 8.65 -10.18
C GLN A 79 4.84 7.38 -10.31
N PRO A 80 4.87 6.49 -9.30
CA PRO A 80 5.56 5.22 -9.43
C PRO A 80 4.78 4.27 -10.36
N GLU A 81 5.42 3.18 -10.76
CA GLU A 81 4.66 2.02 -11.25
C GLU A 81 3.77 1.51 -10.10
N LEU A 82 2.47 1.37 -10.34
CA LEU A 82 1.52 1.01 -9.29
C LEU A 82 1.06 -0.44 -9.43
N PHE A 83 0.71 -1.02 -8.29
CA PHE A 83 0.01 -2.30 -8.27
C PHE A 83 -1.42 -2.12 -8.81
N ASP A 84 -1.79 -2.83 -9.86
CA ASP A 84 -3.13 -2.91 -10.41
C ASP A 84 -3.78 -4.26 -10.08
N TYR A 85 -4.89 -4.23 -9.35
CA TYR A 85 -5.60 -5.44 -8.95
C TYR A 85 -6.20 -6.22 -10.13
N LEU A 86 -6.39 -5.58 -11.29
CA LEU A 86 -6.88 -6.20 -12.53
C LEU A 86 -5.80 -6.96 -13.29
N GLU A 87 -4.52 -6.68 -13.02
CA GLU A 87 -3.42 -7.29 -13.74
C GLU A 87 -2.91 -8.58 -13.08
N ASN A 88 -2.37 -9.46 -13.92
CA ASN A 88 -1.74 -10.70 -13.48
C ASN A 88 -0.55 -10.42 -12.56
N ARG A 89 -0.33 -11.32 -11.61
CA ARG A 89 0.71 -11.20 -10.59
C ARG A 89 1.26 -12.56 -10.21
N THR A 90 2.50 -12.58 -9.77
CA THR A 90 3.14 -13.75 -9.19
C THR A 90 3.15 -13.59 -7.68
N VAL A 91 2.51 -14.53 -6.98
CA VAL A 91 2.54 -14.60 -5.51
C VAL A 91 3.52 -15.68 -5.10
N THR A 92 4.51 -15.33 -4.29
CA THR A 92 5.55 -16.24 -3.80
C THR A 92 5.53 -16.24 -2.28
N LYS A 93 5.36 -17.43 -1.70
CA LYS A 93 5.52 -17.61 -0.25
C LYS A 93 7.02 -17.58 0.06
N VAL A 94 7.44 -16.66 0.91
CA VAL A 94 8.83 -16.56 1.37
C VAL A 94 9.01 -17.47 2.58
N GLU A 95 8.17 -17.28 3.58
CA GLU A 95 8.11 -18.06 4.81
C GLU A 95 6.71 -18.00 5.41
N LYS A 96 6.51 -18.61 6.58
CA LYS A 96 5.22 -18.57 7.28
C LYS A 96 4.88 -17.11 7.62
N GLY A 97 3.69 -16.65 7.22
CA GLY A 97 3.26 -15.28 7.48
C GLY A 97 3.96 -14.22 6.62
N MET A 98 4.71 -14.60 5.57
CA MET A 98 5.40 -13.65 4.70
C MET A 98 5.37 -14.07 3.22
N TYR A 99 4.96 -13.14 2.37
CA TYR A 99 4.80 -13.35 0.93
C TYR A 99 5.37 -12.18 0.16
N THR A 100 5.84 -12.44 -1.05
CA THR A 100 6.09 -11.39 -2.04
C THR A 100 5.07 -11.49 -3.16
N VAL A 101 4.64 -10.35 -3.67
CA VAL A 101 3.73 -10.23 -4.81
C VAL A 101 4.41 -9.38 -5.85
N LYS A 102 4.80 -10.00 -6.96
CA LYS A 102 5.40 -9.33 -8.10
C LYS A 102 4.36 -9.05 -9.16
N GLN A 103 4.34 -7.82 -9.65
CA GLN A 103 3.57 -7.41 -10.81
C GLN A 103 4.36 -6.38 -11.59
N LYS A 104 4.58 -6.63 -12.89
CA LYS A 104 5.46 -5.81 -13.73
C LYS A 104 6.79 -5.52 -13.03
N LYS A 105 7.07 -4.24 -12.76
CA LYS A 105 8.26 -3.71 -12.10
C LYS A 105 8.06 -3.46 -10.61
N VAL A 106 6.94 -3.85 -10.03
CA VAL A 106 6.62 -3.66 -8.61
C VAL A 106 6.71 -5.00 -7.88
N LEU A 107 7.43 -5.02 -6.77
CA LEU A 107 7.48 -6.11 -5.83
C LEU A 107 6.98 -5.60 -4.47
N LEU A 108 5.85 -6.14 -4.01
CA LEU A 108 5.28 -5.85 -2.70
C LEU A 108 5.60 -7.00 -1.75
N THR A 109 6.12 -6.69 -0.56
CA THR A 109 6.38 -7.66 0.50
C THR A 109 5.30 -7.55 1.55
N PHE A 110 4.54 -8.61 1.73
CA PHE A 110 3.45 -8.73 2.70
C PHE A 110 3.92 -9.52 3.92
N LYS A 111 3.57 -9.05 5.11
CA LYS A 111 3.79 -9.77 6.37
C LYS A 111 2.54 -9.73 7.24
N TYR A 112 2.21 -10.86 7.85
CA TYR A 112 1.19 -10.94 8.88
C TYR A 112 1.76 -10.40 10.20
N ILE A 113 1.06 -9.43 10.81
CA ILE A 113 1.44 -8.81 12.06
C ILE A 113 0.49 -9.32 13.15
N GLU A 114 1.01 -10.16 14.05
CA GLU A 114 0.19 -10.86 15.04
C GLU A 114 -0.51 -9.91 15.99
N GLU A 115 0.16 -8.83 16.39
CA GLU A 115 -0.36 -7.81 17.31
C GLU A 115 -1.54 -7.04 16.72
N LEU A 116 -1.60 -6.94 15.39
CA LEU A 116 -2.69 -6.29 14.66
C LEU A 116 -3.74 -7.29 14.17
N ASN A 117 -3.45 -8.59 14.28
CA ASN A 117 -4.21 -9.68 13.69
C ASN A 117 -4.54 -9.41 12.20
N ASP A 118 -3.58 -8.86 11.45
CA ASP A 118 -3.79 -8.43 10.07
C ASP A 118 -2.50 -8.40 9.24
N TRP A 119 -2.64 -8.39 7.91
CA TRP A 119 -1.54 -8.27 6.96
C TRP A 119 -1.15 -6.81 6.72
N ARG A 120 0.15 -6.57 6.51
CA ARG A 120 0.70 -5.26 6.11
C ARG A 120 1.71 -5.42 4.99
N ILE A 121 1.83 -4.39 4.16
CA ILE A 121 2.94 -4.25 3.21
C ILE A 121 4.16 -3.70 3.98
N ILE A 122 5.19 -4.52 4.13
CA ILE A 122 6.43 -4.17 4.84
C ILE A 122 7.59 -3.85 3.91
N GLY A 123 7.37 -3.90 2.60
CA GLY A 123 8.35 -3.51 1.61
C GLY A 123 7.70 -3.23 0.25
N ILE A 124 8.22 -2.21 -0.44
CA ILE A 124 7.90 -1.87 -1.81
C ILE A 124 9.24 -1.74 -2.53
N THR A 125 9.42 -2.49 -3.62
CA THR A 125 10.65 -2.46 -4.41
C THR A 125 10.32 -2.34 -5.88
N TYR A 126 11.04 -1.47 -6.58
CA TYR A 126 10.93 -1.29 -8.02
C TYR A 126 12.11 -1.98 -8.72
N ILE A 127 11.81 -2.85 -9.70
CA ILE A 127 12.77 -3.76 -10.37
C ILE A 127 12.85 -3.54 -11.89
#